data_AF-A0A6L3ESJ0-F1
#
_entry.id   AF-A0A6L3ESJ0-F1
#
_cell.length_a   1.000
_cell.length_b   1.000
_cell.length_c   1.000
_cell.angle_alpha   90.00
_cell.angle_beta   90.00
_cell.angle_gamma   90.00
#
_symmetry.space_group_name_H-M   'P 1'
#
loop_
_entity.id
_entity.type
_entity.pdbx_description
1 polymer ?
#
loop_
_entity_poly.entity_id
_entity_poly.type
_entity_poly.pdbx_seq_one_letter_code
_entity_poly.pdbx_strand_id
1 'polypeptide(L)'
;MEIALLIILGVVVVAMLYGIAIYNGLVALKHAVDNAWSNIDVLLKQRHDELPKLIETCRQYMRHAQETLARVTEARSAVASARKAGDVTALGTAEGALRAGLG
;
A
#
# COMPACT_ATOMS: atom_id res chain seq x y z
N MET A 1 55.99 43.83 -17.35
CA MET A 1 54.54 44.11 -17.52
C MET A 1 53.76 42.86 -17.94
N GLU A 2 54.32 42.01 -18.81
CA GLU A 2 53.66 40.77 -19.25
C GLU A 2 53.32 39.78 -18.12
N ILE A 3 54.24 39.57 -17.17
CA ILE A 3 54.03 38.66 -16.03
C ILE A 3 52.85 39.13 -15.16
N ALA A 4 52.74 40.43 -14.89
CA ALA A 4 51.63 40.99 -14.12
C ALA A 4 50.28 40.80 -14.84
N LEU A 5 50.27 40.94 -16.17
CA LEU A 5 49.09 40.70 -17.01
C LEU A 5 48.65 39.23 -16.98
N LEU A 6 49.60 38.29 -17.03
CA LEU A 6 49.34 36.86 -16.90
C LEU A 6 48.78 36.48 -15.52
N ILE A 7 49.30 37.09 -14.44
CA ILE A 7 48.78 36.87 -13.09
C ILE A 7 47.33 37.37 -12.98
N ILE A 8 47.04 38.57 -13.48
CA ILE A 8 45.68 39.14 -13.47
C ILE A 8 44.72 38.27 -14.28
N LEU A 9 45.14 37.82 -15.46
CA LEU A 9 44.35 36.91 -16.30
C LEU A 9 44.05 35.59 -15.57
N GLY A 10 45.06 35.00 -14.91
CA GLY A 10 44.90 33.79 -14.12
C GLY A 10 43.87 33.95 -12.99
N VAL A 11 43.93 35.06 -12.25
CA VAL A 11 42.96 35.37 -11.19
C VAL A 11 41.55 35.52 -11.74
N VAL A 12 41.38 36.20 -12.88
CA VAL A 12 40.07 36.38 -13.53
C VAL A 12 39.49 35.03 -13.97
N VAL A 13 40.31 34.15 -14.54
CA VAL A 13 39.87 32.80 -14.94
C VAL A 13 39.43 31.99 -13.72
N VAL A 14 40.22 32.00 -12.64
CA VAL A 14 39.87 31.28 -11.40
C VAL A 14 38.56 31.82 -10.81
N ALA A 15 38.38 33.15 -10.78
CA ALA A 15 37.15 33.76 -10.28
C ALA A 15 35.92 33.35 -11.13
N MET A 16 36.04 33.33 -12.46
CA MET A 16 34.97 32.86 -13.34
C MET A 16 34.64 31.38 -13.10
N LEU A 17 35.65 30.51 -13.01
CA LEU A 17 35.43 29.08 -12.74
C LEU A 17 34.75 28.85 -11.40
N TYR A 18 35.14 29.61 -10.37
CA TYR A 18 34.52 29.55 -9.05
C TYR A 18 33.04 29.97 -9.09
N GLY A 19 32.71 31.05 -9.81
CA GLY A 19 31.33 31.49 -10.00
C GLY A 19 30.46 30.43 -10.70
N ILE A 20 30.99 29.79 -11.75
CA ILE A 20 30.31 28.70 -12.46
C ILE A 20 30.08 27.50 -11.53
N ALA A 21 31.06 27.13 -10.72
CA ALA A 21 30.95 26.01 -9.79
C ALA A 21 29.84 26.25 -8.75
N ILE A 22 29.76 27.46 -8.17
CA ILE A 22 28.69 27.82 -7.22
C ILE A 22 27.32 27.76 -7.91
N TYR A 23 27.18 28.36 -9.10
CA TYR A 23 25.92 28.39 -9.82
C TYR A 23 25.40 26.97 -10.11
N ASN A 24 26.28 26.10 -10.60
CA ASN A 24 25.95 24.70 -10.87
C ASN A 24 25.54 23.95 -9.59
N GLY A 25 26.24 24.20 -8.48
CA GLY A 25 25.87 23.63 -7.18
C GLY A 25 24.48 24.05 -6.72
N LEU A 26 24.13 25.34 -6.88
CA LEU A 26 22.80 25.86 -6.52
C LEU A 26 21.69 25.26 -7.40
N VAL A 27 21.93 25.14 -8.70
CA VAL A 27 20.97 24.55 -9.63
C VAL A 27 20.76 23.06 -9.32
N ALA A 28 21.84 22.32 -9.05
CA ALA A 28 21.75 20.92 -8.64
C ALA A 28 20.95 20.76 -7.34
N LEU A 29 21.17 21.62 -6.35
CA LEU A 29 20.42 21.60 -5.09
C LEU A 29 18.94 21.89 -5.31
N LYS A 30 18.62 22.87 -6.17
CA LYS A 30 17.22 23.17 -6.54
C LYS A 30 16.53 21.95 -7.14
N HIS A 31 17.16 21.30 -8.12
CA HIS A 31 16.61 20.08 -8.72
C HIS A 31 16.47 18.93 -7.72
N ALA A 32 17.40 18.79 -6.78
CA ALA A 32 17.29 17.78 -5.72
C ALA A 32 16.07 18.01 -4.82
N VAL A 33 15.78 19.27 -4.47
CA VAL A 33 14.58 19.63 -3.70
C VAL A 33 13.30 19.34 -4.48
N ASP A 34 13.23 19.73 -5.76
CA ASP A 34 12.06 19.48 -6.61
C ASP A 34 11.81 17.97 -6.77
N ASN A 35 12.86 17.17 -6.96
CA ASN A 35 12.76 15.71 -7.01
C ASN A 35 12.29 15.11 -5.68
N ALA A 36 12.77 15.63 -4.55
CA ALA A 36 12.33 15.17 -3.23
C ALA A 36 10.83 15.44 -3.02
N TRP A 37 10.34 16.61 -3.43
CA TRP A 37 8.90 16.92 -3.39
C TRP A 37 8.08 16.00 -4.29
N SER A 38 8.53 15.76 -5.53
CA SER A 38 7.84 14.83 -6.43
C SER A 38 7.76 13.41 -5.86
N ASN A 39 8.81 12.94 -5.18
CA ASN A 39 8.79 11.63 -4.53
C ASN A 39 7.79 11.56 -3.38
N ILE A 40 7.67 12.64 -2.59
CA ILE A 40 6.68 12.74 -1.51
C ILE A 40 5.26 12.67 -2.09
N ASP A 41 4.99 13.41 -3.15
CA ASP A 41 3.67 13.43 -3.79
C ASP A 41 3.28 12.06 -4.34
N VAL A 42 4.22 11.35 -4.97
CA VAL A 42 4.00 9.98 -5.45
C VAL A 42 3.66 9.04 -4.29
N LEU A 43 4.40 9.11 -3.18
CA LEU A 43 4.18 8.26 -2.02
C LEU A 43 2.83 8.56 -1.35
N LEU A 44 2.45 9.83 -1.24
CA LEU A 44 1.15 10.24 -0.70
C LEU A 44 0.01 9.74 -1.58
N LYS A 45 0.15 9.86 -2.90
CA LYS A 45 -0.83 9.34 -3.86
C LYS A 45 -0.95 7.82 -3.78
N GLN A 46 0.17 7.11 -3.71
CA GLN A 46 0.19 5.66 -3.54
C GLN A 46 -0.51 5.23 -2.25
N ARG A 47 -0.25 5.87 -1.10
CA ARG A 47 -0.98 5.58 0.15
C ARG A 47 -2.48 5.81 -0.01
N HIS A 48 -2.88 6.91 -0.64
CA HIS A 48 -4.28 7.21 -0.86
C HIS A 48 -4.97 6.19 -1.78
N ASP A 49 -4.26 5.65 -2.76
CA ASP A 49 -4.80 4.67 -3.70
C ASP A 49 -4.78 3.23 -3.15
N GLU A 50 -3.83 2.90 -2.27
CA GLU A 50 -3.67 1.56 -1.69
C GLU A 50 -4.54 1.32 -0.45
N LEU A 51 -4.73 2.33 0.41
CA LEU A 51 -5.55 2.19 1.62
C LEU A 51 -6.98 1.73 1.32
N PRO A 52 -7.71 2.30 0.34
CA PRO A 52 -9.05 1.83 -0.01
C PRO A 52 -9.05 0.39 -0.53
N LYS A 53 -8.02 -0.02 -1.28
CA LYS A 53 -7.90 -1.39 -1.79
C LYS A 53 -7.73 -2.39 -0.65
N LEU A 54 -6.90 -2.07 0.35
CA LEU A 54 -6.74 -2.91 1.54
C LEU A 54 -8.03 -3.01 2.35
N ILE A 55 -8.74 -1.88 2.50
CA ILE A 55 -10.04 -1.85 3.19
C ILE A 55 -11.07 -2.70 2.43
N GLU A 56 -11.11 -2.64 1.11
CA GLU A 56 -12.06 -3.42 0.32
C GLU A 56 -11.78 -4.92 0.41
N THR A 57 -10.50 -5.34 0.36
CA THR A 57 -10.12 -6.74 0.59
C THR A 57 -10.53 -7.22 1.98
N CYS A 58 -10.30 -6.41 3.02
CA CYS A 58 -10.71 -6.73 4.38
C CYS A 58 -12.24 -6.82 4.49
N ARG A 59 -12.97 -5.87 3.90
CA ARG A 59 -14.44 -5.86 3.85
C ARG A 59 -15.00 -7.09 3.13
N GLN A 60 -14.39 -7.49 2.01
CA GLN A 60 -14.77 -8.68 1.26
C GLN A 60 -14.52 -9.94 2.08
N TYR A 61 -13.39 -10.04 2.76
CA TYR A 61 -13.11 -11.15 3.67
C TYR A 61 -14.10 -11.22 4.83
N MET A 62 -14.44 -10.08 5.44
CA MET A 62 -15.45 -10.01 6.50
C MET A 62 -16.84 -10.48 6.01
N ARG A 63 -17.25 -10.10 4.79
CA ARG A 63 -18.50 -10.61 4.19
C ARG A 63 -18.45 -12.13 4.00
N HIS A 64 -17.35 -12.65 3.49
CA HIS A 64 -17.17 -14.09 3.32
C HIS A 64 -17.21 -14.82 4.66
N ALA A 65 -16.53 -14.30 5.69
CA ALA A 65 -16.56 -14.85 7.04
C ALA A 65 -17.98 -14.82 7.66
N GLN A 66 -18.73 -13.74 7.43
CA GLN A 66 -20.10 -13.61 7.90
C GLN A 66 -21.02 -14.63 7.21
N GLU A 67 -20.88 -14.82 5.90
CA GLU A 67 -21.64 -15.81 5.14
C GLU A 67 -21.33 -17.23 5.61
N THR A 68 -20.06 -17.58 5.79
CA THR A 68 -19.64 -18.89 6.31
C THR A 68 -20.18 -19.11 7.72
N LEU A 69 -20.11 -18.09 8.60
CA LEU A 69 -20.64 -18.20 9.95
C LEU A 69 -22.17 -18.36 9.97
N ALA A 70 -22.88 -17.68 9.08
CA ALA A 70 -24.32 -17.81 8.93
C ALA A 70 -24.70 -19.24 8.50
N ARG A 71 -24.02 -19.79 7.48
CA ARG A 71 -24.21 -21.16 7.00
C ARG A 71 -23.96 -22.20 8.09
N VAL A 72 -22.88 -22.05 8.88
CA VAL A 72 -22.58 -22.95 10.00
C VAL A 72 -23.65 -22.85 11.10
N THR A 73 -24.10 -21.64 11.41
CA THR A 73 -25.14 -21.42 12.43
C THR A 73 -26.47 -22.02 12.00
N GLU A 74 -26.86 -21.85 10.75
CA GLU A 74 -28.07 -22.45 10.17
C GLU A 74 -27.98 -23.99 10.18
N ALA A 75 -26.86 -24.56 9.73
CA ALA A 75 -26.65 -26.01 9.77
C ALA A 75 -26.72 -26.56 11.20
N ARG A 76 -26.14 -25.87 12.20
CA ARG A 76 -26.27 -26.25 13.62
C ARG A 76 -27.72 -26.17 14.11
N SER A 77 -28.47 -25.14 13.70
CA SER A 77 -29.90 -25.00 14.03
C SER A 77 -30.75 -26.11 13.43
N ALA A 78 -30.48 -26.51 12.19
CA ALA A 78 -31.15 -27.60 11.50
C ALA A 78 -30.92 -28.95 12.22
N VAL A 79 -29.68 -29.26 12.59
CA VAL A 79 -29.36 -30.46 13.39
C VAL A 79 -30.08 -30.44 14.74
N ALA A 80 -30.07 -29.29 15.44
CA ALA A 80 -30.73 -29.16 16.74
C ALA A 80 -32.26 -29.35 16.64
N SER A 81 -32.87 -28.85 15.57
CA SER A 81 -34.31 -28.98 15.30
C SER A 81 -34.70 -30.42 14.94
N ALA A 82 -33.95 -31.08 14.04
CA ALA A 82 -34.17 -32.48 13.68
C ALA A 82 -34.04 -33.41 14.91
N ARG A 83 -33.05 -33.12 15.77
CA ARG A 83 -32.85 -33.87 17.03
C ARG A 83 -34.04 -33.72 17.99
N LYS A 84 -34.65 -32.54 18.08
CA LYS A 84 -35.84 -32.30 18.92
C LYS A 84 -37.09 -32.98 18.36
N ALA A 85 -37.22 -33.05 17.03
CA ALA A 85 -38.35 -33.70 16.36
C ALA A 85 -38.31 -35.23 16.42
N GLY A 86 -37.16 -35.83 16.77
CA GLY A 86 -36.99 -37.30 16.80
C GLY A 86 -36.92 -37.95 15.41
N ASP A 87 -36.78 -37.14 14.35
CA ASP A 87 -36.70 -37.61 12.97
C ASP A 87 -35.25 -37.99 12.63
N VAL A 88 -34.97 -39.30 12.66
CA VAL A 88 -33.65 -39.89 12.42
C VAL A 88 -33.20 -39.68 10.96
N THR A 89 -34.13 -39.62 10.02
CA THR A 89 -33.83 -39.43 8.60
C THR A 89 -33.44 -37.99 8.31
N ALA A 90 -34.21 -37.03 8.86
CA ALA A 90 -33.87 -35.61 8.79
C ALA A 90 -32.54 -35.30 9.51
N LEU A 91 -32.26 -35.96 10.65
CA LEU A 91 -31.01 -35.79 11.39
C LEU A 91 -29.79 -36.18 10.55
N GLY A 92 -29.83 -37.32 9.84
CA GLY A 92 -28.72 -37.76 8.99
C GLY A 92 -28.41 -36.78 7.86
N THR A 93 -29.44 -36.19 7.24
CA THR A 93 -29.27 -35.16 6.20
C THR A 93 -28.68 -33.86 6.75
N ALA A 94 -29.14 -33.42 7.92
CA ALA A 94 -28.66 -32.20 8.58
C ALA A 94 -27.21 -32.35 9.07
N GLU A 95 -26.82 -33.52 9.61
CA GLU A 95 -25.43 -33.80 9.99
C GLU A 95 -24.49 -33.87 8.78
N GLY A 96 -24.96 -34.43 7.65
CA GLY A 96 -24.22 -34.41 6.39
C GLY A 96 -23.96 -32.99 5.88
N ALA A 97 -24.98 -32.13 5.92
CA ALA A 97 -24.86 -30.72 5.54
C ALA A 97 -23.92 -29.94 6.48
N LEU A 98 -23.97 -30.19 7.79
CA LEU A 98 -23.05 -29.58 8.76
C LEU A 98 -21.60 -29.98 8.51
N ARG A 99 -21.33 -31.25 8.21
CA ARG A 99 -19.98 -31.74 7.88
C ARG A 99 -19.44 -31.12 6.59
N ALA A 100 -20.28 -30.97 5.56
CA ALA A 100 -19.90 -30.32 4.32
C ALA A 100 -19.62 -28.81 4.48
N GLY A 101 -20.22 -28.15 5.47
CA GLY A 101 -19.95 -26.74 5.77
C GLY A 101 -18.71 -26.48 6.63
N LEU A 102 -18.04 -27.52 7.12
CA LEU A 102 -16.85 -27.44 7.99
C LEU A 102 -15.54 -27.87 7.30
N GLY A 103 -15.61 -28.33 6.04
CA GLY A 103 -14.47 -28.72 5.20
C GLY A 103 -14.47 -27.96 3.89
#